data_AF-A0A842XV34-F1
#
_entry.id   AF-A0A842XV34-F1
#
_cell.length_a   1.000
_cell.length_b   1.000
_cell.length_c   1.000
_cell.angle_alpha   90.00
_cell.angle_beta   90.00
_cell.angle_gamma   90.00
#
_symmetry.space_group_name_H-M   'P 1'
#
loop_
_entity.id
_entity.type
_entity.pdbx_description
1 polymer ?
#
loop_
_entity_poly.entity_id
_entity_poly.type
_entity_poly.pdbx_seq_one_letter_code
_entity_poly.pdbx_strand_id
1 'polypeptide(L)'
;MSTKKPPKRLIFQWTTLKGLTAILLFLIVATLIEYIVVLYAINLGVKDETLQQWSPQFPGTDWTITITISPLFHLVPIAVIIALVSSWTYLTRHVAVKPPEKWKGKVRSVSKHRKERGFKEVKKLTRKIRGFFGGLKSGLLRIRGIAYIWQKIHFARATIKSALAVLLVFGALILLVSVLTYPQLIYWTVSNAYRNDSWLLGSVTWISDSGKGIATALAPIGWICSAANNALLSIAPAFRDFILSLGGLIKPLVELDDAGKYLVFQNVAAWVSALTALLYGGRKRKIYRHKKGRRR
;
A
#
# COMPACT_ATOMS: atom_id res chain seq x y z
N MET A 1 -19.04 28.79 38.43
CA MET A 1 -19.04 28.58 36.96
C MET A 1 -17.68 28.04 36.51
N SER A 2 -17.60 26.77 36.08
CA SER A 2 -16.34 26.17 35.59
C SER A 2 -16.17 26.44 34.09
N THR A 3 -15.21 27.29 33.73
CA THR A 3 -14.87 27.60 32.34
C THR A 3 -14.21 26.37 31.69
N LYS A 4 -14.95 25.70 30.80
CA LYS A 4 -14.43 24.55 30.04
C LYS A 4 -13.29 25.02 29.13
N LYS A 5 -12.05 24.68 29.48
CA LYS A 5 -10.86 24.93 28.65
C LYS A 5 -11.11 24.34 27.24
N PRO A 6 -10.94 25.12 26.16
CA PRO A 6 -11.13 24.62 24.81
C PRO A 6 -10.14 23.48 24.55
N PRO A 7 -10.55 22.42 23.82
CA PRO A 7 -9.67 21.30 23.53
C PRO A 7 -8.46 21.84 22.75
N LYS A 8 -7.27 21.79 23.36
CA LYS A 8 -6.00 22.16 22.73
C LYS A 8 -5.85 21.32 21.46
N ARG A 9 -6.13 21.93 20.30
CA ARG A 9 -5.75 21.37 19.01
C ARG A 9 -4.24 21.39 19.00
N LEU A 10 -3.61 20.22 18.94
CA LEU A 10 -2.24 20.13 18.50
C LEU A 10 -2.26 20.46 17.00
N ILE A 11 -2.16 21.75 16.70
CA ILE A 11 -1.98 22.23 15.34
C ILE A 11 -0.54 21.85 15.03
N PHE A 12 -0.36 20.82 14.21
CA PHE A 12 0.94 20.51 13.65
C PHE A 12 1.30 21.70 12.75
N GLN A 13 2.12 22.60 13.26
CA GLN A 13 2.62 23.74 12.50
C GLN A 13 3.71 23.23 11.58
N TRP A 14 3.37 23.03 10.32
CA TRP A 14 4.29 22.58 9.27
C TRP A 14 5.48 23.53 9.07
N THR A 15 5.35 24.77 9.50
CA THR A 15 6.39 25.82 9.48
C THR A 15 7.43 25.68 10.60
N THR A 16 7.24 24.78 11.56
CA THR A 16 8.26 24.54 12.59
C THR A 16 9.40 23.70 12.03
N LEU A 17 10.63 23.89 12.55
CA LEU A 17 11.81 23.10 12.15
C LEU A 17 11.52 21.59 12.16
N LYS A 18 10.78 21.11 13.17
CA LYS A 18 10.38 19.70 13.29
C LYS A 18 9.42 19.25 12.18
N GLY A 19 8.51 20.12 11.74
CA GLY A 19 7.62 19.87 10.61
C GLY A 19 8.38 19.81 9.28
N LEU A 20 9.31 20.75 9.09
CA LEU A 20 10.17 20.81 7.90
C LEU A 20 11.09 19.59 7.81
N THR A 21 11.74 19.19 8.91
CA THR A 21 12.55 17.96 8.95
C THR A 21 11.73 16.72 8.61
N ALA A 22 10.46 16.65 9.04
CA ALA A 22 9.59 15.52 8.70
C ALA A 22 9.21 15.49 7.21
N ILE A 23 8.94 16.65 6.60
CA ILE A 23 8.67 16.76 5.15
C ILE A 23 9.92 16.35 4.37
N LEU A 24 11.08 16.88 4.74
CA LEU A 24 12.35 16.58 4.07
C LEU A 24 12.67 15.08 4.15
N LEU A 25 12.52 14.48 5.32
CA LEU A 25 12.73 13.03 5.49
C LEU A 25 11.75 12.22 4.63
N PHE A 26 10.48 12.62 4.59
CA PHE A 26 9.49 11.94 3.74
C PHE A 26 9.82 12.07 2.26
N LEU A 27 10.26 13.25 1.82
CA LEU A 27 10.72 13.49 0.44
C LEU A 27 11.90 12.58 0.09
N ILE A 28 12.93 12.52 0.93
CA ILE A 28 14.10 11.64 0.71
C ILE A 28 13.65 10.19 0.55
N VAL A 29 12.78 9.70 1.45
CA VAL A 29 12.28 8.32 1.38
C VAL A 29 11.42 8.09 0.13
N ALA A 30 10.54 9.04 -0.23
CA ALA A 30 9.72 8.95 -1.43
C ALA A 30 10.59 8.92 -2.69
N THR A 31 11.60 9.78 -2.78
CA THR A 31 12.57 9.80 -3.88
C THR A 31 13.35 8.48 -3.97
N LEU A 32 13.80 7.92 -2.84
CA LEU A 32 14.48 6.62 -2.83
C LEU A 32 13.57 5.49 -3.32
N ILE A 33 12.30 5.49 -2.91
CA ILE A 33 11.32 4.49 -3.37
C ILE A 33 11.06 4.66 -4.87
N GLU A 34 10.82 5.88 -5.34
CA GLU A 34 10.63 6.15 -6.76
C GLU A 34 11.86 5.76 -7.58
N TYR A 35 13.06 6.02 -7.07
CA TYR A 35 14.29 5.61 -7.72
C TYR A 35 14.35 4.09 -7.89
N ILE A 36 14.02 3.33 -6.84
CA ILE A 36 13.94 1.86 -6.92
C ILE A 36 12.87 1.42 -7.93
N VAL A 37 11.72 2.11 -7.97
CA VAL A 37 10.63 1.82 -8.91
C VAL A 37 11.04 2.10 -10.36
N VAL A 38 11.76 3.20 -10.61
CA VAL A 38 12.32 3.53 -11.94
C VAL A 38 13.34 2.48 -12.35
N LEU A 39 14.28 2.11 -11.48
CA LEU A 39 15.25 1.05 -11.77
C LEU A 39 14.57 -0.28 -12.08
N TYR A 40 13.54 -0.61 -11.30
CA TYR A 40 12.73 -1.80 -11.54
C TYR A 40 12.04 -1.75 -12.91
N ALA A 41 11.48 -0.62 -13.30
CA ALA A 41 10.87 -0.42 -14.61
C ALA A 41 11.89 -0.57 -15.76
N ILE A 42 13.07 0.04 -15.63
CA ILE A 42 14.16 -0.11 -16.60
C ILE A 42 14.56 -1.59 -16.74
N ASN A 43 14.65 -2.34 -15.64
CA ASN A 43 14.93 -3.77 -15.67
C ASN A 43 13.83 -4.61 -16.32
N LEU A 44 12.59 -4.10 -16.37
CA LEU A 44 11.49 -4.72 -17.11
C LEU A 44 11.50 -4.41 -18.61
N GLY A 45 12.46 -3.60 -19.07
CA GLY A 45 12.60 -3.24 -20.48
C GLY A 45 12.06 -1.85 -20.84
N VAL A 46 11.57 -1.07 -19.86
CA VAL A 46 11.09 0.29 -20.10
C VAL A 46 12.24 1.16 -20.59
N LYS A 47 12.08 1.76 -21.77
CA LYS A 47 13.01 2.71 -22.37
C LYS A 47 12.28 4.02 -22.64
N ASP A 48 13.00 5.13 -22.53
CA ASP A 48 12.50 6.43 -22.95
C ASP A 48 13.14 6.78 -24.29
N GLU A 49 12.34 6.72 -25.35
CA GLU A 49 12.75 7.12 -26.70
C GLU A 49 12.67 8.64 -26.90
N THR A 50 12.00 9.34 -25.98
CA THR A 50 11.72 10.78 -26.04
C THR A 50 12.66 11.59 -25.14
N LEU A 51 13.96 11.34 -25.25
CA LEU A 51 14.96 12.10 -24.49
C LEU A 51 14.95 13.58 -24.94
N GLN A 52 14.52 14.46 -24.04
CA GLN A 52 14.55 15.89 -24.30
C GLN A 52 15.92 16.44 -23.89
N GLN A 53 16.73 16.79 -24.89
CA GLN A 53 18.04 17.37 -24.68
C GLN A 53 17.94 18.90 -24.73
N TRP A 54 18.39 19.55 -23.66
CA TRP A 54 18.49 21.00 -23.60
C TRP A 54 19.96 21.41 -23.45
N SER A 55 20.46 22.21 -24.38
CA SER A 55 21.85 22.69 -24.42
C SER A 55 21.90 24.21 -24.45
N PRO A 56 21.65 24.90 -23.32
CA PRO A 56 21.84 26.34 -23.23
C PRO A 56 23.31 26.69 -23.43
N GLN A 57 23.58 27.61 -24.35
CA GLN A 57 24.86 28.30 -24.44
C GLN A 57 24.82 29.51 -23.52
N PHE A 58 25.78 29.64 -22.63
CA PHE A 58 25.92 30.84 -21.81
C PHE A 58 26.56 31.95 -22.65
N PRO A 59 25.92 33.12 -22.78
CA PRO A 59 26.51 34.23 -23.53
C PRO A 59 27.82 34.67 -22.86
N GLY A 60 28.94 34.56 -23.59
CA GLY A 60 30.28 34.94 -23.11
C GLY A 60 31.19 33.78 -22.68
N THR A 61 30.76 32.52 -22.77
CA THR A 61 31.61 31.34 -22.57
C THR A 61 31.29 30.22 -23.57
N ASP A 62 32.28 29.44 -24.00
CA ASP A 62 32.08 28.26 -24.87
C ASP A 62 31.52 27.03 -24.09
N TRP A 63 31.00 27.25 -22.89
CA TRP A 63 30.52 26.18 -22.02
C TRP A 63 29.10 25.79 -22.43
N THR A 64 28.97 24.60 -22.99
CA THR A 64 27.69 23.97 -23.28
C THR A 64 27.33 23.00 -22.16
N ILE A 65 26.32 23.35 -21.36
CA ILE A 65 25.77 22.41 -20.36
C ILE A 65 24.68 21.61 -21.06
N THR A 66 24.88 20.31 -21.23
CA THR A 66 23.85 19.43 -21.79
C THR A 66 23.05 18.80 -20.66
N ILE A 67 21.78 19.15 -20.54
CA ILE A 67 20.85 18.53 -19.59
C ILE A 67 19.91 17.62 -20.39
N THR A 68 19.98 16.32 -20.12
CA THR A 68 19.06 15.34 -20.67
C THR A 68 17.95 15.07 -19.66
N ILE A 69 16.73 15.52 -19.99
CA ILE A 69 15.55 15.26 -19.16
C ILE A 69 14.72 14.20 -19.89
N SER A 70 14.60 13.04 -19.27
CA SER A 70 13.66 12.00 -19.71
C SER A 70 12.29 12.29 -19.08
N PRO A 71 11.25 12.63 -19.87
CA PRO A 71 9.90 12.85 -19.34
C PRO A 71 9.40 11.64 -18.55
N LEU A 72 9.71 10.43 -19.02
CA LEU A 72 9.25 9.18 -18.42
C LEU A 72 9.91 8.92 -17.06
N PHE A 73 11.22 9.10 -16.95
CA PHE A 73 11.98 8.76 -15.73
C PHE A 73 12.21 9.93 -14.77
N HIS A 74 11.88 11.16 -15.17
CA HIS A 74 12.02 12.34 -14.32
C HIS A 74 10.67 12.96 -13.97
N LEU A 75 9.87 13.35 -14.97
CA LEU A 75 8.63 14.09 -14.71
C LEU A 75 7.57 13.22 -14.04
N VAL A 76 7.42 11.97 -14.47
CA VAL A 76 6.44 11.04 -13.89
C VAL A 76 6.77 10.75 -12.42
N PRO A 77 8.00 10.32 -12.04
CA PRO A 77 8.36 10.17 -10.62
C PRO A 77 8.20 11.45 -9.81
N ILE A 78 8.55 12.63 -10.35
CA ILE A 78 8.36 13.91 -9.65
C ILE A 78 6.87 14.14 -9.35
N ALA A 79 5.98 13.92 -10.32
CA ALA A 79 4.54 14.05 -10.12
C ALA A 79 4.02 13.07 -9.04
N VAL A 80 4.51 11.84 -9.04
CA VAL A 80 4.16 10.82 -8.04
C VAL A 80 4.64 11.22 -6.65
N ILE A 81 5.87 11.72 -6.51
CA ILE A 81 6.40 12.23 -5.23
C ILE A 81 5.51 13.36 -4.70
N ILE A 82 5.14 14.32 -5.54
CA ILE A 82 4.24 15.41 -5.17
C ILE A 82 2.89 14.86 -4.70
N ALA A 83 2.32 13.88 -5.40
CA ALA A 83 1.07 13.23 -5.02
C ALA A 83 1.17 12.49 -3.67
N LEU A 84 2.27 11.78 -3.42
CA LEU A 84 2.53 11.07 -2.16
C LEU A 84 2.69 12.04 -0.99
N VAL A 85 3.46 13.11 -1.16
CA VAL A 85 3.66 14.17 -0.16
C VAL A 85 2.31 14.83 0.16
N SER A 86 1.53 15.17 -0.86
CA SER A 86 0.20 15.78 -0.70
C SER A 86 -0.78 14.84 0.03
N SER A 87 -0.76 13.55 -0.33
CA SER A 87 -1.59 12.52 0.30
C SER A 87 -1.22 12.31 1.76
N TRP A 88 0.08 12.25 2.06
CA TRP A 88 0.60 12.09 3.42
C TRP A 88 0.34 13.31 4.29
N THR A 89 0.59 14.53 3.79
CA THR A 89 0.33 15.77 4.52
C THR A 89 -1.16 15.92 4.84
N TYR A 90 -2.04 15.62 3.88
CA TYR A 90 -3.49 15.55 4.08
C TYR A 90 -3.84 14.55 5.18
N LEU A 91 -3.36 13.31 5.05
CA LEU A 91 -3.68 12.24 6.00
C LEU A 91 -3.20 12.57 7.42
N THR A 92 -1.97 13.10 7.53
CA THR A 92 -1.37 13.51 8.80
C THR A 92 -2.18 14.60 9.46
N ARG A 93 -2.65 15.61 8.71
CA ARG A 93 -3.54 16.66 9.23
C ARG A 93 -4.85 16.08 9.79
N HIS A 94 -5.38 15.02 9.20
CA HIS A 94 -6.60 14.37 9.67
C HIS A 94 -6.40 13.37 10.81
N VAL A 95 -5.22 12.77 10.92
CA VAL A 95 -4.90 11.77 11.96
C VAL A 95 -4.32 12.42 13.22
N ALA A 96 -3.56 13.52 13.09
CA ALA A 96 -2.94 14.24 14.20
C ALA A 96 -3.94 14.98 15.09
N VAL A 97 -5.19 15.19 14.64
CA VAL A 97 -6.25 15.74 15.49
C VAL A 97 -6.59 14.71 16.57
N LYS A 98 -6.06 14.92 17.78
CA LYS A 98 -6.40 14.11 18.96
C LYS A 98 -7.93 13.97 19.06
N PRO A 99 -8.50 12.75 19.09
CA PRO A 99 -9.87 12.60 19.56
C PRO A 99 -9.95 13.20 20.96
N PRO A 100 -11.01 13.96 21.31
CA PRO A 100 -11.15 14.53 22.64
C PRO A 100 -10.94 13.40 23.64
N GLU A 101 -10.00 13.64 24.55
CA GLU A 101 -9.62 12.72 25.62
C GLU A 101 -10.89 12.12 26.20
N LYS A 102 -10.95 10.79 26.24
CA LYS A 102 -12.09 10.09 26.84
C LYS A 102 -12.18 10.57 28.27
N TRP A 103 -13.11 11.50 28.55
CA TRP A 103 -13.57 11.73 29.90
C TRP A 103 -14.00 10.34 30.41
N LYS A 104 -13.30 9.81 31.40
CA LYS A 104 -13.68 8.60 32.13
C LYS A 104 -14.94 8.94 32.96
N GLY A 105 -16.04 9.23 32.27
CA GLY A 105 -17.38 9.23 32.84
C GLY A 105 -17.97 7.87 32.54
N LYS A 106 -18.31 7.13 33.60
CA LYS A 106 -18.94 5.81 33.61
C LYS A 106 -20.34 5.90 32.98
N VAL A 107 -20.43 6.13 31.67
CA VAL A 107 -21.72 6.14 30.96
C VAL A 107 -21.94 4.76 30.37
N ARG A 108 -22.94 4.06 30.93
CA ARG A 108 -23.45 2.77 30.47
C ARG A 108 -23.51 2.75 28.94
N SER A 109 -22.87 1.75 28.36
CA SER A 109 -22.90 1.49 26.93
C SER A 109 -24.31 1.03 26.53
N VAL A 110 -25.19 1.98 26.20
CA VAL A 110 -26.41 1.64 25.49
C VAL A 110 -26.04 1.20 24.07
N SER A 111 -26.51 0.00 23.75
CA SER A 111 -26.23 -0.80 22.58
C SER A 111 -26.28 0.00 21.27
N LYS A 112 -25.13 0.11 20.61
CA LYS A 112 -25.03 0.66 19.25
C LYS A 112 -24.96 -0.51 18.25
N HIS A 113 -26.07 -1.23 18.11
CA HIS A 113 -26.12 -2.48 17.36
C HIS A 113 -26.92 -2.42 16.05
N ARG A 114 -26.81 -1.35 15.25
CA ARG A 114 -27.62 -1.28 14.01
C ARG A 114 -27.00 -0.72 12.73
N LYS A 115 -25.67 -0.52 12.63
CA LYS A 115 -25.08 -0.06 11.34
C LYS A 115 -23.68 -0.61 10.98
N GLU A 116 -23.23 -1.71 11.58
CA GLU A 116 -21.87 -2.26 11.40
C GLU A 116 -21.76 -3.50 10.47
N ARG A 117 -22.76 -3.83 9.64
CA ARG A 117 -22.66 -5.04 8.77
C ARG A 117 -21.61 -4.90 7.65
N GLY A 118 -21.49 -3.74 7.00
CA GLY A 118 -20.46 -3.50 5.98
C GLY A 118 -19.04 -3.20 6.51
N PHE A 119 -18.86 -3.14 7.84
CA PHE A 119 -17.59 -2.73 8.47
C PHE A 119 -16.77 -3.88 9.05
N LYS A 120 -17.28 -5.12 9.02
CA LYS A 120 -16.54 -6.28 9.54
C LYS A 120 -15.23 -6.50 8.76
N GLU A 121 -15.29 -6.46 7.44
CA GLU A 121 -14.16 -6.58 6.50
C GLU A 121 -13.10 -5.48 6.76
N VAL A 122 -13.50 -4.21 6.73
CA VAL A 122 -12.61 -3.07 6.98
C VAL A 122 -12.02 -3.11 8.39
N LYS A 123 -12.80 -3.56 9.39
CA LYS A 123 -12.33 -3.72 10.77
C LYS A 123 -11.34 -4.88 10.89
N LYS A 124 -11.53 -5.97 10.14
CA LYS A 124 -10.60 -7.10 10.06
C LYS A 124 -9.28 -6.67 9.42
N LEU A 125 -9.35 -5.95 8.29
CA LEU A 125 -8.19 -5.38 7.61
C LEU A 125 -7.43 -4.39 8.50
N THR A 126 -8.12 -3.46 9.14
CA THR A 126 -7.47 -2.51 10.07
C THR A 126 -6.87 -3.18 11.30
N ARG A 127 -7.44 -4.30 11.77
CA ARG A 127 -6.87 -5.10 12.86
C ARG A 127 -5.59 -5.82 12.42
N LYS A 128 -5.60 -6.41 11.21
CA LYS A 128 -4.40 -7.01 10.59
C LYS A 128 -3.30 -5.98 10.38
N ILE A 129 -3.62 -4.83 9.78
CA ILE A 129 -2.69 -3.71 9.61
C ILE A 129 -2.14 -3.28 10.98
N ARG A 130 -2.98 -3.12 12.00
CA ARG A 130 -2.50 -2.77 13.35
C ARG A 130 -1.54 -3.82 13.91
N GLY A 131 -1.82 -5.10 13.70
CA GLY A 131 -0.94 -6.21 14.09
C GLY A 131 0.42 -6.14 13.39
N PHE A 132 0.41 -5.94 12.07
CA PHE A 132 1.62 -5.76 11.26
C PHE A 132 2.47 -4.58 11.77
N PHE A 133 1.86 -3.41 11.96
CA PHE A 133 2.54 -2.25 12.56
C PHE A 133 3.01 -2.50 14.00
N GLY A 134 2.34 -3.38 14.74
CA GLY A 134 2.75 -3.82 16.08
C GLY A 134 4.02 -4.66 16.02
N GLY A 135 4.08 -5.62 15.09
CA GLY A 135 5.26 -6.46 14.84
C GLY A 135 6.45 -5.65 14.33
N LEU A 136 6.21 -4.73 13.39
CA LEU A 136 7.21 -3.79 12.88
C LEU A 136 7.76 -2.91 14.00
N LYS A 137 6.89 -2.43 14.89
CA LYS A 137 7.29 -1.68 16.09
C LYS A 137 8.18 -2.52 17.01
N SER A 138 7.82 -3.78 17.31
CA SER A 138 8.67 -4.63 18.16
C SER A 138 10.02 -4.93 17.51
N GLY A 139 10.07 -5.11 16.18
CA GLY A 139 11.31 -5.28 15.44
C GLY A 139 12.19 -4.02 15.48
N LEU A 140 11.62 -2.86 15.15
CA LEU A 140 12.34 -1.58 15.17
C LEU A 140 12.85 -1.23 16.58
N LEU A 141 12.03 -1.49 17.62
CA LEU A 141 12.41 -1.24 19.01
C LEU A 141 13.46 -2.22 19.55
N ARG A 142 13.74 -3.31 18.85
CA ARG A 142 14.81 -4.25 19.22
C ARG A 142 16.20 -3.65 18.96
N ILE A 143 16.29 -2.67 18.05
CA ILE A 143 17.51 -1.93 17.76
C ILE A 143 17.63 -0.78 18.78
N ARG A 144 18.61 -0.86 19.69
CA ARG A 144 18.80 0.10 20.80
C ARG A 144 18.76 1.57 20.37
N GLY A 145 19.38 1.92 19.24
CA GLY A 145 19.39 3.30 18.71
C GLY A 145 18.01 3.79 18.28
N ILE A 146 17.21 2.93 17.65
CA ILE A 146 15.88 3.28 17.19
C ILE A 146 14.88 3.34 18.36
N ALA A 147 15.06 2.48 19.37
CA ALA A 147 14.26 2.52 20.58
C ALA A 147 14.33 3.88 21.30
N TYR A 148 15.55 4.44 21.40
CA TYR A 148 15.79 5.75 21.98
C TYR A 148 15.10 6.88 21.17
N ILE A 149 15.25 6.86 19.84
CA ILE A 149 14.61 7.83 18.94
C ILE A 149 13.06 7.70 19.01
N TRP A 150 12.54 6.47 19.08
CA TRP A 150 11.10 6.21 19.16
C TRP A 150 10.46 6.65 20.48
N GLN A 151 11.21 6.59 21.58
CA GLN A 151 10.81 7.16 22.87
C GLN A 151 10.84 8.69 22.82
N LYS A 152 11.87 9.31 22.22
CA LYS A 152 12.01 10.76 22.15
C LYS A 152 10.96 11.44 21.25
N ILE A 153 10.46 10.73 20.23
CA ILE A 153 9.53 11.29 19.22
C ILE A 153 8.08 10.85 19.45
N HIS A 154 7.56 11.01 20.67
CA HIS A 154 6.16 10.68 21.00
C HIS A 154 5.13 11.45 20.12
N PHE A 155 5.49 12.63 19.64
CA PHE A 155 4.64 13.51 18.85
C PHE A 155 4.54 13.11 17.37
N ALA A 156 5.62 12.58 16.77
CA ALA A 156 5.60 12.18 15.35
C ALA A 156 5.08 10.75 15.13
N ARG A 157 4.67 10.01 16.17
CA ARG A 157 4.11 8.66 16.00
C ARG A 157 2.90 8.61 15.08
N ALA A 158 2.07 9.66 15.09
CA ALA A 158 0.94 9.76 14.16
C ALA A 158 1.44 9.99 12.73
N THR A 159 2.41 10.87 12.57
CA THR A 159 3.06 11.26 11.30
C THR A 159 3.83 10.10 10.64
N ILE A 160 4.57 9.32 11.42
CA ILE A 160 5.30 8.14 10.95
C ILE A 160 4.31 7.06 10.51
N LYS A 161 3.23 6.84 11.29
CA LYS A 161 2.21 5.86 10.93
C LYS A 161 1.45 6.23 9.67
N SER A 162 1.12 7.51 9.48
CA SER A 162 0.49 7.97 8.24
C SER A 162 1.45 7.87 7.06
N ALA A 163 2.72 8.24 7.21
CA ALA A 163 3.74 8.09 6.17
C ALA A 163 3.87 6.63 5.73
N LEU A 164 4.13 5.74 6.70
CA LEU A 164 4.27 4.31 6.43
C LEU A 164 2.99 3.71 5.81
N ALA A 165 1.81 4.16 6.22
CA ALA A 165 0.56 3.70 5.60
C ALA A 165 0.46 4.11 4.12
N VAL A 166 0.81 5.35 3.77
CA VAL A 166 0.80 5.82 2.38
C VAL A 166 1.82 5.04 1.55
N LEU A 167 3.04 4.88 2.04
CA LEU A 167 4.11 4.15 1.34
C LEU A 167 3.77 2.67 1.15
N LEU A 168 3.18 2.01 2.16
CA LEU A 168 2.76 0.61 2.04
C LEU A 168 1.61 0.44 1.06
N VAL A 169 0.63 1.34 1.05
CA VAL A 169 -0.47 1.29 0.08
C VAL A 169 0.07 1.49 -1.32
N PHE A 170 0.93 2.50 -1.51
CA PHE A 170 1.59 2.76 -2.79
C PHE A 170 2.39 1.53 -3.26
N GLY A 171 3.32 1.03 -2.44
CA GLY A 171 4.13 -0.14 -2.78
C GLY A 171 3.31 -1.41 -3.04
N ALA A 172 2.21 -1.62 -2.31
CA ALA A 172 1.33 -2.77 -2.56
C ALA A 172 0.59 -2.64 -3.91
N LEU A 173 0.17 -1.43 -4.29
CA LEU A 173 -0.48 -1.19 -5.59
C LEU A 173 0.51 -1.36 -6.74
N ILE A 174 1.72 -0.84 -6.58
CA ILE A 174 2.85 -1.03 -7.48
C ILE A 174 3.05 -2.54 -7.73
N LEU A 175 3.25 -3.34 -6.68
CA LEU A 175 3.42 -4.79 -6.82
C LEU A 175 2.21 -5.48 -7.45
N LEU A 176 0.99 -5.11 -7.06
CA LEU A 176 -0.23 -5.69 -7.61
C LEU A 176 -0.34 -5.43 -9.11
N VAL A 177 -0.12 -4.19 -9.54
CA VAL A 177 -0.18 -3.81 -10.96
C VAL A 177 0.96 -4.46 -11.73
N SER A 178 2.20 -4.52 -11.20
CA SER A 178 3.30 -5.27 -11.83
C SER A 178 2.91 -6.70 -12.15
N VAL A 179 2.31 -7.40 -11.19
CA VAL A 179 1.89 -8.80 -11.36
C VAL A 179 0.81 -8.95 -12.43
N LEU A 180 -0.12 -7.99 -12.53
CA LEU A 180 -1.19 -8.00 -13.52
C LEU A 180 -0.68 -7.68 -14.92
N THR A 181 0.25 -6.73 -15.03
CA THR A 181 0.76 -6.22 -16.30
C THR A 181 1.84 -7.12 -16.91
N TYR A 182 2.62 -7.79 -16.06
CA TYR A 182 3.70 -8.70 -16.47
C TYR A 182 3.42 -10.11 -15.92
N PRO A 183 2.47 -10.87 -16.50
CA PRO A 183 2.15 -12.23 -16.04
C PRO A 183 3.36 -13.18 -16.12
N GLN A 184 4.33 -12.87 -16.99
CA GLN A 184 5.64 -13.52 -17.06
C GLN A 184 6.38 -13.52 -15.72
N LEU A 185 6.22 -12.49 -14.88
CA LEU A 185 6.82 -12.44 -13.54
C LEU A 185 6.27 -13.52 -12.62
N ILE A 186 4.97 -13.84 -12.73
CA ILE A 186 4.34 -14.94 -11.99
C ILE A 186 4.95 -16.25 -12.45
N TYR A 187 4.99 -16.47 -13.77
CA TYR A 187 5.56 -17.68 -14.33
C TYR A 187 7.02 -17.86 -13.93
N TRP A 188 7.85 -16.83 -14.06
CA TRP A 188 9.26 -16.87 -13.69
C TRP A 188 9.44 -17.09 -12.19
N THR A 189 8.71 -16.36 -11.34
CA THR A 189 8.85 -16.50 -9.89
C THR A 189 8.41 -17.88 -9.41
N VAL A 190 7.29 -18.39 -9.93
CA VAL A 190 6.79 -19.73 -9.59
C VAL A 190 7.73 -20.81 -10.12
N SER A 191 8.15 -20.74 -11.38
CA SER A 191 9.07 -21.72 -11.98
C SER A 191 10.44 -21.72 -11.32
N ASN A 192 10.97 -20.55 -10.96
CA ASN A 192 12.26 -20.41 -10.31
C ASN A 192 12.20 -20.86 -8.84
N ALA A 193 11.11 -20.55 -8.11
CA ALA A 193 10.88 -21.08 -6.77
C ALA A 193 10.74 -22.60 -6.80
N TYR A 194 10.06 -23.16 -7.81
CA TYR A 194 9.94 -24.61 -7.98
C TYR A 194 11.27 -25.29 -8.29
N ARG A 195 12.16 -24.63 -9.05
CA ARG A 195 13.49 -25.16 -9.40
C ARG A 195 14.48 -25.07 -8.24
N ASN A 196 14.39 -24.03 -7.42
CA ASN A 196 15.44 -23.70 -6.45
C ASN A 196 15.08 -24.06 -4.99
N ASP A 197 13.79 -24.28 -4.66
CA ASP A 197 13.38 -24.65 -3.30
C ASP A 197 12.91 -26.11 -3.20
N SER A 198 13.76 -26.94 -2.59
CA SER A 198 13.43 -28.33 -2.21
C SER A 198 12.20 -28.42 -1.31
N TRP A 199 11.86 -27.37 -0.55
CA TRP A 199 10.66 -27.31 0.29
C TRP A 199 9.37 -27.25 -0.54
N LEU A 200 9.34 -26.48 -1.63
CA LEU A 200 8.14 -26.37 -2.48
C LEU A 200 7.90 -27.65 -3.28
N LEU A 201 8.98 -28.20 -3.84
CA LEU A 201 8.98 -29.55 -4.42
C LEU A 201 8.50 -30.58 -3.40
N GLY A 202 9.07 -30.57 -2.19
CA GLY A 202 8.70 -31.45 -1.07
C GLY A 202 7.26 -31.28 -0.60
N SER A 203 6.72 -30.07 -0.68
CA SER A 203 5.32 -29.78 -0.34
C SER A 203 4.37 -30.31 -1.41
N VAL A 204 4.71 -30.16 -2.69
CA VAL A 204 3.89 -30.68 -3.79
C VAL A 204 3.94 -32.20 -3.84
N THR A 205 5.10 -32.82 -3.62
CA THR A 205 5.20 -34.28 -3.47
C THR A 205 4.43 -34.74 -2.24
N TRP A 206 4.55 -34.07 -1.10
CA TRP A 206 3.77 -34.38 0.10
C TRP A 206 2.25 -34.25 -0.13
N ILE A 207 1.78 -33.24 -0.86
CA ILE A 207 0.35 -33.10 -1.22
C ILE A 207 -0.09 -34.21 -2.16
N SER A 208 0.72 -34.53 -3.18
CA SER A 208 0.47 -35.65 -4.10
C SER A 208 0.38 -36.97 -3.34
N ASP A 209 1.32 -37.23 -2.44
CA ASP A 209 1.43 -38.49 -1.71
C ASP A 209 0.38 -38.58 -0.59
N SER A 210 0.02 -37.45 0.02
CA SER A 210 -1.15 -37.35 0.91
C SER A 210 -2.44 -37.57 0.14
N GLY A 211 -2.57 -37.03 -1.08
CA GLY A 211 -3.71 -37.25 -1.96
C GLY A 211 -3.86 -38.72 -2.37
N LYS A 212 -2.74 -39.38 -2.71
CA LYS A 212 -2.69 -40.82 -2.96
C LYS A 212 -3.02 -41.63 -1.70
N GLY A 213 -2.46 -41.24 -0.56
CA GLY A 213 -2.72 -41.88 0.75
C GLY A 213 -4.16 -41.73 1.21
N ILE A 214 -4.79 -40.59 0.94
CA ILE A 214 -6.22 -40.35 1.20
C ILE A 214 -7.07 -41.14 0.21
N ALA A 215 -6.68 -41.20 -1.07
CA ALA A 215 -7.39 -41.98 -2.08
C ALA A 215 -7.33 -43.49 -1.81
N THR A 216 -6.22 -44.00 -1.27
CA THR A 216 -6.08 -45.41 -0.89
C THR A 216 -6.75 -45.72 0.46
N ALA A 217 -6.67 -44.81 1.45
CA ALA A 217 -7.31 -44.98 2.76
C ALA A 217 -8.84 -44.76 2.73
N LEU A 218 -9.32 -43.88 1.85
CA LEU A 218 -10.75 -43.60 1.64
C LEU A 218 -11.33 -44.34 0.42
N ALA A 219 -10.60 -45.28 -0.20
CA ALA A 219 -11.14 -46.16 -1.24
C ALA A 219 -12.50 -46.81 -0.84
N PRO A 220 -12.74 -47.21 0.43
CA PRO A 220 -14.05 -47.71 0.88
C PRO A 220 -15.13 -46.61 1.06
N ILE A 221 -14.75 -45.34 1.15
CA ILE A 221 -15.61 -44.17 1.39
C ILE A 221 -15.64 -43.29 0.12
N GLY A 222 -15.73 -43.92 -1.05
CA GLY A 222 -15.64 -43.28 -2.37
C GLY A 222 -16.63 -42.13 -2.60
N TRP A 223 -17.71 -42.04 -1.81
CA TRP A 223 -18.70 -40.97 -1.90
C TRP A 223 -18.15 -39.58 -1.52
N ILE A 224 -17.20 -39.48 -0.57
CA ILE A 224 -16.62 -38.18 -0.16
C ILE A 224 -15.62 -37.67 -1.19
N CYS A 225 -14.73 -38.54 -1.69
CA CYS A 225 -13.81 -38.20 -2.77
C CYS A 225 -14.55 -37.86 -4.08
N SER A 226 -15.61 -38.61 -4.39
CA SER A 226 -16.52 -38.30 -5.51
C SER A 226 -17.21 -36.96 -5.32
N ALA A 227 -17.76 -36.67 -4.14
CA ALA A 227 -18.41 -35.38 -3.86
C ALA A 227 -17.44 -34.21 -3.95
N ALA A 228 -16.21 -34.34 -3.44
CA ALA A 228 -15.18 -33.31 -3.55
C ALA A 228 -14.72 -33.12 -5.01
N ASN A 229 -14.54 -34.21 -5.77
CA ASN A 229 -14.18 -34.14 -7.18
C ASN A 229 -15.31 -33.49 -8.01
N ASN A 230 -16.56 -33.87 -7.78
CA ASN A 230 -17.72 -33.29 -8.45
C ASN A 230 -17.94 -31.81 -8.05
N ALA A 231 -17.65 -31.44 -6.80
CA ALA A 231 -17.64 -30.05 -6.36
C ALA A 231 -16.53 -29.23 -7.05
N LEU A 232 -15.32 -29.78 -7.19
CA LEU A 232 -14.23 -29.12 -7.91
C LEU A 232 -14.54 -29.01 -9.41
N LEU A 233 -15.03 -30.08 -10.03
CA LEU A 233 -15.43 -30.10 -11.44
C LEU A 233 -16.60 -29.16 -11.73
N SER A 234 -17.53 -28.98 -10.79
CA SER A 234 -18.64 -28.02 -10.96
C SER A 234 -18.22 -26.57 -10.75
N ILE A 235 -17.21 -26.30 -9.92
CA ILE A 235 -16.66 -24.95 -9.72
C ILE A 235 -15.63 -24.59 -10.81
N ALA A 236 -14.99 -25.58 -11.44
CA ALA A 236 -13.95 -25.37 -12.45
C ALA A 236 -14.39 -24.49 -13.65
N PRO A 237 -15.59 -24.67 -14.25
CA PRO A 237 -16.10 -23.77 -15.28
C PRO A 237 -16.22 -22.33 -14.79
N ALA A 238 -16.82 -22.11 -13.62
CA ALA A 238 -16.97 -20.77 -13.05
C ALA A 238 -15.61 -20.11 -12.76
N PHE A 239 -14.64 -20.88 -12.28
CA PHE A 239 -13.27 -20.40 -12.10
C PHE A 239 -12.60 -20.05 -13.43
N ARG A 240 -12.72 -20.92 -14.44
CA ARG A 240 -12.20 -20.66 -15.79
C ARG A 240 -12.83 -19.41 -16.38
N ASP A 241 -14.14 -19.27 -16.33
CA ASP A 241 -14.87 -18.11 -16.86
C ASP A 241 -14.50 -16.83 -16.14
N PHE A 242 -14.30 -16.89 -14.81
CA PHE A 242 -13.76 -15.78 -14.04
C PHE A 242 -12.36 -15.38 -14.51
N ILE A 243 -11.44 -16.34 -14.71
CA ILE A 243 -10.08 -16.06 -15.19
C ILE A 243 -10.10 -15.51 -16.62
N LEU A 244 -10.94 -16.04 -17.50
CA LEU A 244 -11.10 -15.53 -18.87
C LEU A 244 -11.69 -14.11 -18.88
N SER A 245 -12.69 -13.84 -18.04
CA SER A 245 -13.28 -12.50 -17.89
C SER A 245 -12.26 -11.51 -17.33
N LEU A 246 -11.51 -11.89 -16.30
CA LEU A 246 -10.42 -11.08 -15.76
C LEU A 246 -9.34 -10.84 -16.82
N GLY A 247 -8.97 -11.88 -17.58
CA GLY A 247 -8.05 -11.81 -18.71
C GLY A 247 -8.51 -10.81 -19.77
N GLY A 248 -9.79 -10.82 -20.12
CA GLY A 248 -10.38 -9.85 -21.05
C GLY A 248 -10.33 -8.40 -20.52
N LEU A 249 -10.54 -8.20 -19.22
CA LEU A 249 -10.47 -6.87 -18.59
C LEU A 249 -9.05 -6.31 -18.55
N ILE A 250 -8.04 -7.16 -18.33
CA ILE A 250 -6.64 -6.73 -18.26
C ILE A 250 -5.93 -6.77 -19.62
N LYS A 251 -6.53 -7.37 -20.65
CA LYS A 251 -5.93 -7.51 -21.98
C LYS A 251 -5.43 -6.17 -22.56
N PRO A 252 -6.20 -5.07 -22.55
CA PRO A 252 -5.69 -3.78 -23.02
C PRO A 252 -4.44 -3.33 -22.26
N LEU A 253 -4.36 -3.59 -20.95
CA LEU A 253 -3.22 -3.22 -20.12
C LEU A 253 -1.97 -4.06 -20.42
N VAL A 254 -2.15 -5.34 -20.74
CA VAL A 254 -1.05 -6.26 -21.10
C VAL A 254 -0.51 -5.93 -22.50
N GLU A 255 -1.37 -5.47 -23.41
CA GLU A 255 -1.02 -5.09 -24.79
C GLU A 255 -0.31 -3.73 -24.91
N LEU A 256 -0.32 -2.90 -23.86
CA LEU A 256 0.49 -1.67 -23.85
C LEU A 256 1.99 -2.01 -23.99
N ASP A 257 2.72 -1.09 -24.60
CA ASP A 257 4.17 -1.07 -24.59
C ASP A 257 4.70 -0.85 -23.15
N ASP A 258 5.98 -1.14 -22.92
CA ASP A 258 6.54 -1.10 -21.56
C ASP A 258 6.50 0.31 -20.96
N ALA A 259 6.66 1.36 -21.78
CA ALA A 259 6.51 2.75 -21.32
C ALA A 259 5.06 3.07 -20.95
N GLY A 260 4.09 2.67 -21.77
CA GLY A 260 2.67 2.80 -21.46
C GLY A 260 2.29 2.04 -20.17
N LYS A 261 2.78 0.82 -20.00
CA LYS A 261 2.60 0.01 -18.79
C LYS A 261 3.13 0.71 -17.55
N TYR A 262 4.33 1.29 -17.63
CA TYR A 262 4.94 2.07 -16.56
C TYR A 262 4.13 3.33 -16.20
N LEU A 263 3.63 4.05 -17.21
CA LEU A 263 2.77 5.21 -17.00
C LEU A 263 1.47 4.85 -16.29
N VAL A 264 0.77 3.79 -16.72
CA VAL A 264 -0.46 3.33 -16.06
C VAL A 264 -0.16 2.92 -14.63
N PHE A 265 0.91 2.17 -14.42
CA PHE A 265 1.37 1.73 -13.11
C PHE A 265 1.61 2.90 -12.14
N GLN A 266 2.34 3.93 -12.56
CA GLN A 266 2.65 5.09 -11.72
C GLN A 266 1.39 5.90 -11.41
N ASN A 267 0.57 6.16 -12.44
CA ASN A 267 -0.65 6.93 -12.28
C ASN A 267 -1.67 6.22 -11.39
N VAL A 268 -1.97 4.94 -11.64
CA VAL A 268 -2.94 4.18 -10.83
C VAL A 268 -2.49 4.14 -9.37
N ALA A 269 -1.22 3.85 -9.11
CA ALA A 269 -0.70 3.80 -7.75
C ALA A 269 -0.82 5.16 -7.03
N ALA A 270 -0.49 6.26 -7.70
CA ALA A 270 -0.60 7.62 -7.16
C ALA A 270 -2.07 8.01 -6.89
N TRP A 271 -2.95 7.83 -7.88
CA TRP A 271 -4.38 8.18 -7.79
C TRP A 271 -5.10 7.38 -6.70
N VAL A 272 -4.88 6.07 -6.64
CA VAL A 272 -5.51 5.22 -5.62
C VAL A 272 -4.96 5.54 -4.24
N SER A 273 -3.67 5.87 -4.11
CA SER A 273 -3.08 6.31 -2.84
C SER A 273 -3.71 7.63 -2.35
N ALA A 274 -3.88 8.60 -3.25
CA ALA A 274 -4.54 9.87 -2.95
C ALA A 274 -6.02 9.67 -2.57
N LEU A 275 -6.77 8.89 -3.34
CA LEU A 275 -8.17 8.59 -3.06
C LEU A 275 -8.32 7.85 -1.71
N THR A 276 -7.43 6.91 -1.42
CA THR A 276 -7.41 6.18 -0.15
C THR A 276 -7.15 7.15 1.02
N ALA A 277 -6.21 8.08 0.87
CA ALA A 277 -5.95 9.10 1.88
C ALA A 277 -7.18 10.01 2.10
N LEU A 278 -7.83 10.45 1.03
CA LEU A 278 -9.05 11.26 1.07
C LEU A 278 -10.21 10.53 1.76
N LEU A 279 -10.49 9.28 1.37
CA LEU A 279 -11.56 8.48 1.95
C LEU A 279 -11.31 8.21 3.44
N TYR A 280 -10.06 7.90 3.82
CA TYR A 280 -9.70 7.65 5.20
C TYR A 280 -9.78 8.93 6.06
N GLY A 281 -9.24 10.05 5.58
CA GLY A 281 -9.30 11.35 6.24
C GLY A 281 -10.73 11.86 6.39
N GLY A 282 -11.54 11.75 5.33
CA GLY A 282 -12.95 12.12 5.32
C GLY A 282 -13.79 11.32 6.31
N ARG A 283 -13.58 10.00 6.39
CA ARG A 283 -14.27 9.13 7.37
C ARG A 283 -13.92 9.51 8.81
N LYS A 284 -12.65 9.76 9.12
CA LYS A 284 -12.21 10.21 10.47
C LYS A 284 -12.87 11.53 10.87
N ARG A 285 -12.97 12.49 9.94
CA ARG A 285 -13.62 13.79 10.16
C ARG A 285 -15.12 13.64 10.45
N LYS A 286 -15.85 12.82 9.68
CA LYS A 286 -17.30 12.56 9.88
C LYS A 286 -17.57 11.96 11.27
N ILE A 287 -16.78 10.96 11.69
CA ILE A 287 -16.90 10.33 13.01
C ILE A 287 -16.69 11.35 14.14
N TYR A 288 -15.73 12.27 13.98
CA TYR A 288 -15.49 13.33 14.95
C TYR A 288 -16.66 14.32 15.05
N ARG A 289 -17.16 14.83 13.92
CA ARG A 289 -18.30 15.77 13.89
C ARG A 289 -19.55 15.15 14.54
N HIS A 290 -19.85 13.89 14.23
CA HIS A 290 -21.03 13.20 14.76
C HIS A 290 -20.93 12.94 16.27
N LYS A 291 -19.72 12.69 16.80
CA LYS A 291 -19.48 12.62 18.25
C LYS A 291 -19.60 13.97 18.95
N LYS A 292 -19.33 15.08 18.27
CA LYS A 292 -19.48 16.43 18.84
C LYS A 292 -20.95 16.88 18.88
N GLY A 293 -21.74 16.53 17.86
CA GLY A 293 -23.18 16.84 17.79
C GLY A 293 -24.01 16.12 18.86
N ARG A 294 -23.71 14.85 19.18
CA ARG A 294 -24.37 14.10 20.26
C ARG A 294 -23.99 14.51 21.70
N ARG A 295 -23.19 15.56 21.86
CA ARG A 295 -22.68 16.07 23.15
C ARG A 295 -23.17 17.49 23.46
N ARG A 296 -23.96 18.07 22.56
CA ARG A 296 -24.83 19.22 22.84
C ARG A 296 -26.21 18.65 23.13
#